data_AF-A0AAD0DEG2-F1
#
_entry.id   AF-A0AAD0DEG2-F1
#
_cell.length_a   1.000
_cell.length_b   1.000
_cell.length_c   1.000
_cell.angle_alpha   90.00
_cell.angle_beta   90.00
_cell.angle_gamma   90.00
#
_symmetry.space_group_name_H-M   'P 1'
#
loop_
_entity.id
_entity.type
_entity.pdbx_description
1 polymer ?
#
loop_
_entity_poly.entity_id
_entity_poly.type
_entity_poly.pdbx_seq_one_letter_code
_entity_poly.pdbx_strand_id
1 'polypeptide(L)'
;MANRIDTVELSRAIAAWTSTINDASLPGVGSTVYGGYMKSQYTVNNVEKMYAQLQAVKRIEWDYAIARLTVMQAAGGTDTAQNNYFDFMSNGNVQFGGKLVVGAPAVNSWWNAAQPHYSAYYAQTATDTPGNGAIGGLSWGYRHSGGYDLRSMWGNVGNGTVSWANTSLTQFGDSGAKIRYWYFTPANGDLVTSTSGDGGFVGNYTYQKAATSDATLKHDIAYDDGKASYENIRKLKPCTFVYNGDYLERVRRGIIAQDALRDIDSEYVKLVPAAPEFDEEGNRCDKDDTLALDNNVVMMDTALALHHAIAKIETLIAQVAQLQAEVQALKA
;
A
#
# COMPACT_ATOMS: atom_id res chain seq x y z
N MET A 1 62.24 43.78 32.73
CA MET A 1 61.97 43.10 31.44
C MET A 1 60.60 42.47 31.58
N ALA A 2 59.60 43.03 30.91
CA ALA A 2 59.24 42.66 29.52
C ALA A 2 58.62 41.25 29.54
N ASN A 3 57.43 40.94 29.05
CA ASN A 3 56.48 41.57 28.14
C ASN A 3 55.15 40.84 28.44
N ARG A 4 54.00 41.51 28.54
CA ARG A 4 53.15 41.89 27.39
C ARG A 4 52.86 40.70 26.46
N ILE A 5 51.66 40.14 26.60
CA ILE A 5 50.74 39.71 25.53
C ILE A 5 49.36 39.92 26.17
N ASP A 6 48.60 41.01 25.95
CA ASP A 6 48.23 41.72 24.72
C ASP A 6 47.48 40.86 23.71
N THR A 7 46.17 41.10 23.73
CA THR A 7 45.28 41.16 22.57
C THR A 7 44.85 39.86 21.89
N VAL A 8 43.59 39.92 21.48
CA VAL A 8 42.97 39.10 20.43
C VAL A 8 42.44 37.74 20.88
N GLU A 9 41.49 37.75 21.81
CA GLU A 9 40.14 37.24 21.55
C GLU A 9 39.31 37.50 22.81
N LEU A 10 38.67 38.68 22.84
CA LEU A 10 37.35 38.77 23.45
C LEU A 10 36.47 37.82 22.65
N SER A 11 36.54 36.52 23.00
CA SER A 11 35.55 35.53 22.61
C SER A 11 34.21 36.20 22.85
N ARG A 12 33.45 36.44 21.77
CA ARG A 12 32.05 36.86 21.88
C ARG A 12 31.47 36.01 23.01
N ALA A 13 31.06 36.64 24.11
CA ALA A 13 30.48 35.92 25.22
C ALA A 13 29.25 35.21 24.66
N ILE A 14 29.42 33.94 24.29
CA ILE A 14 28.29 33.06 24.08
C ILE A 14 27.67 33.01 25.47
N ALA A 15 26.46 33.55 25.61
CA ALA A 15 25.64 33.31 26.79
C ALA A 15 25.27 31.82 26.79
N ALA A 16 26.26 30.98 27.08
CA ALA A 16 26.14 29.55 27.11
C ALA A 16 25.59 29.17 28.48
N TRP A 17 24.38 28.63 28.49
CA TRP A 17 23.81 28.00 29.66
C TRP A 17 24.40 26.59 29.73
N THR A 18 25.48 26.44 30.48
CA THR A 18 26.15 25.14 30.67
C THR A 18 25.84 24.61 32.06
N SER A 19 25.37 23.36 32.12
CA SER A 19 25.19 22.64 33.37
C SER A 19 26.18 21.47 33.41
N THR A 20 27.16 21.53 34.31
CA THR A 20 28.27 20.58 34.38
C THR A 20 28.29 19.88 35.73
N ILE A 21 28.32 18.56 35.71
CA ILE A 21 28.68 17.73 36.86
C ILE A 21 30.08 17.19 36.59
N ASN A 22 31.00 17.38 37.54
CA ASN A 22 32.42 17.05 37.38
C ASN A 22 32.89 16.14 38.53
N ASP A 23 32.61 14.85 38.39
CA ASP A 23 33.05 13.85 39.36
C ASP A 23 34.58 13.66 39.28
N ALA A 24 35.23 13.45 40.43
CA ALA A 24 36.68 13.25 40.51
C ALA A 24 37.16 11.95 39.82
N SER A 25 36.26 10.99 39.59
CA SER A 25 36.52 9.74 38.89
C SER A 25 35.21 9.18 38.31
N LEU A 26 35.29 8.44 37.20
CA LEU A 26 34.12 7.78 36.62
C LEU A 26 33.52 6.77 37.62
N PRO A 27 32.21 6.82 37.90
CA PRO A 27 31.56 5.83 38.76
C PRO A 27 31.72 4.39 38.24
N GLY A 28 31.67 3.42 39.14
CA GLY A 28 31.81 2.01 38.80
C GLY A 28 30.66 1.45 37.94
N VAL A 29 30.91 0.31 37.29
CA VAL A 29 29.92 -0.46 36.52
C VAL A 29 28.67 -0.72 37.36
N GLY A 30 27.49 -0.54 36.79
CA GLY A 30 26.21 -0.61 37.48
C GLY A 30 25.63 0.76 37.85
N SER A 31 26.42 1.83 37.73
CA SER A 31 25.98 3.20 38.07
C SER A 31 25.28 3.90 36.90
N THR A 32 24.29 4.73 37.20
CA THR A 32 23.72 5.69 36.25
C THR A 32 24.20 7.09 36.60
N VAL A 33 24.89 7.73 35.66
CA VAL A 33 25.33 9.11 35.73
C VAL A 33 24.27 10.00 35.09
N TYR A 34 23.93 11.06 35.79
CA TYR A 34 23.06 12.12 35.32
C TYR A 34 23.89 13.38 35.15
N GLY A 35 23.85 13.96 33.96
CA GLY A 35 24.36 15.29 33.74
C GLY A 35 23.48 16.33 34.43
N GLY A 36 23.94 17.58 34.37
CA GLY A 36 23.11 18.71 34.71
C GLY A 36 21.83 18.77 33.85
N TYR A 37 20.80 19.45 34.35
CA TYR A 37 19.53 19.59 33.66
C TYR A 37 19.11 21.04 33.53
N MET A 38 18.36 21.33 32.47
CA MET A 38 17.56 22.55 32.35
C MET A 38 16.11 22.18 32.59
N LYS A 39 15.46 22.80 33.59
CA LYS A 39 14.09 22.47 33.99
C LYS A 39 13.22 23.71 34.04
N SER A 40 12.10 23.64 33.33
CA SER A 40 10.99 24.57 33.49
C SER A 40 9.91 23.89 34.32
N GLN A 41 9.49 24.49 35.43
CA GLN A 41 8.55 23.88 36.37
C GLN A 41 7.48 24.86 36.83
N TYR A 42 6.30 24.33 37.14
CA TYR A 42 5.22 25.04 37.80
C TYR A 42 4.91 24.38 39.15
N THR A 43 4.88 25.21 40.19
CA THR A 43 4.70 24.78 41.57
C THR A 43 3.56 25.54 42.22
N VAL A 44 2.76 24.87 43.06
CA VAL A 44 1.74 25.49 43.91
C VAL A 44 2.06 25.14 45.36
N ASN A 45 2.22 26.15 46.22
CA ASN A 45 2.61 25.97 47.63
C ASN A 45 3.86 25.08 47.79
N ASN A 46 4.87 25.31 46.94
CA ASN A 46 6.12 24.53 46.86
C ASN A 46 5.94 23.04 46.45
N VAL A 47 4.75 22.64 46.01
CA VAL A 47 4.52 21.32 45.42
C VAL A 47 4.60 21.44 43.90
N GLU A 48 5.53 20.70 43.30
CA GLU A 48 5.65 20.59 41.85
C GLU A 48 4.41 19.96 41.23
N LYS A 49 3.83 20.64 40.23
CA LYS A 49 2.62 20.20 39.53
C LYS A 49 2.91 19.73 38.12
N MET A 50 3.84 20.40 37.44
CA MET A 50 4.30 19.99 36.12
C MET A 50 5.72 20.48 35.87
N TYR A 51 6.47 19.75 35.06
CA TYR A 51 7.75 20.22 34.55
C TYR A 51 8.07 19.64 33.17
N ALA A 52 8.93 20.38 32.46
CA ALA A 52 9.69 19.87 31.33
C ALA A 52 11.19 20.02 31.67
N GLN A 53 11.96 18.96 31.46
CA GLN A 53 13.41 18.99 31.69
C GLN A 53 14.20 18.35 30.54
N LEU A 54 15.36 18.94 30.24
CA LEU A 54 16.36 18.36 29.34
C LEU A 54 17.60 17.96 30.15
N GLN A 55 18.04 16.72 30.03
CA GLN A 55 19.16 16.16 30.81
C GLN A 55 19.98 15.14 30.02
N ALA A 56 21.30 15.09 30.24
CA ALA A 56 22.13 13.99 29.75
C ALA A 56 22.10 12.80 30.73
N VAL A 57 22.00 11.57 30.22
CA VAL A 57 21.97 10.35 31.03
C VAL A 57 22.93 9.31 30.45
N LYS A 58 23.71 8.66 31.30
CA LYS A 58 24.61 7.56 30.91
C LYS A 58 24.60 6.49 31.98
N ARG A 59 24.25 5.27 31.62
CA ARG A 59 24.62 4.10 32.42
C ARG A 59 26.04 3.70 32.05
N ILE A 60 26.91 3.48 33.04
CA ILE A 60 28.35 3.30 32.80
C ILE A 60 28.64 2.10 31.90
N GLU A 61 27.90 1.01 32.06
CA GLU A 61 28.01 -0.20 31.23
C GLU A 61 27.42 -0.07 29.82
N TRP A 62 26.69 0.99 29.50
CA TRP A 62 26.20 1.19 28.13
C TRP A 62 27.33 1.68 27.22
N ASP A 63 27.21 1.42 25.93
CA ASP A 63 28.09 1.91 24.87
C ASP A 63 27.64 3.27 24.31
N TYR A 64 26.44 3.72 24.63
CA TYR A 64 25.89 5.03 24.23
C TYR A 64 25.50 5.90 25.42
N ALA A 65 25.42 7.22 25.20
CA ALA A 65 24.84 8.20 26.13
C ALA A 65 23.49 8.70 25.57
N ILE A 66 22.68 9.33 26.42
CA ILE A 66 21.33 9.78 26.08
C ILE A 66 21.21 11.28 26.38
N ALA A 67 20.65 12.06 25.45
CA ALA A 67 20.00 13.32 25.76
C ALA A 67 18.50 13.07 25.93
N ARG A 68 17.98 13.30 27.14
CA ARG A 68 16.61 12.99 27.55
C ARG A 68 15.80 14.26 27.76
N LEU A 69 14.69 14.40 27.02
CA LEU A 69 13.62 15.35 27.35
C LEU A 69 12.55 14.61 28.15
N THR A 70 12.25 15.05 29.36
CA THR A 70 11.19 14.50 30.21
C THR A 70 10.08 15.53 30.39
N VAL A 71 8.83 15.08 30.30
CA VAL A 71 7.65 15.87 30.62
C VAL A 71 6.85 15.11 31.67
N MET A 72 6.49 15.81 32.74
CA MET A 72 5.80 15.23 33.87
C MET A 72 4.67 16.13 34.34
N GLN A 73 3.59 15.49 34.78
CA GLN A 73 2.48 16.08 35.50
C GLN A 73 2.22 15.28 36.78
N ALA A 74 2.15 15.95 37.92
CA ALA A 74 1.76 15.35 39.19
C ALA A 74 0.24 15.23 39.28
N ALA A 75 -0.27 14.19 39.93
CA ALA A 75 -1.71 14.05 40.17
C ALA A 75 -2.25 15.15 41.11
N GLY A 76 -3.47 15.63 40.86
CA GLY A 76 -4.16 16.59 41.73
C GLY A 76 -5.48 17.09 41.13
N GLY A 77 -6.52 17.26 41.97
CA GLY A 77 -7.85 17.64 41.48
C GLY A 77 -8.43 16.57 40.53
N THR A 78 -8.71 16.94 39.29
CA THR A 78 -9.15 16.03 38.21
C THR A 78 -7.99 15.41 37.43
N ASP A 79 -6.75 15.83 37.67
CA ASP A 79 -5.60 15.45 36.86
C ASP A 79 -4.94 14.14 37.34
N THR A 80 -4.61 13.28 36.38
CA THR A 80 -3.85 12.04 36.61
C THR A 80 -2.35 12.28 36.54
N ALA A 81 -1.57 11.45 37.25
CA ALA A 81 -0.12 11.50 37.16
C ALA A 81 0.35 10.99 35.79
N GLN A 82 1.20 11.77 35.12
CA GLN A 82 1.75 11.44 33.82
C GLN A 82 3.26 11.67 33.83
N ASN A 83 4.01 10.77 33.20
CA ASN A 83 5.44 10.90 33.04
C ASN A 83 5.84 10.28 31.70
N ASN A 84 6.52 11.04 30.85
CA ASN A 84 7.01 10.56 29.56
C ASN A 84 8.40 11.10 29.27
N TYR A 85 9.17 10.38 28.45
CA TYR A 85 10.50 10.80 28.04
C TYR A 85 10.82 10.47 26.58
N PHE A 86 11.66 11.35 26.01
CA PHE A 86 12.20 11.29 24.66
C PHE A 86 13.71 11.20 24.77
N ASP A 87 14.29 10.09 24.33
CA ASP A 87 15.71 9.78 24.42
C ASP A 87 16.36 9.87 23.05
N PHE A 88 17.31 10.78 22.89
CA PHE A 88 18.18 10.88 21.73
C PHE A 88 19.54 10.28 22.09
N MET A 89 19.91 9.16 21.47
CA MET A 89 21.10 8.40 21.83
C MET A 89 22.30 8.83 20.97
N SER A 90 23.50 8.82 21.56
CA SER A 90 24.74 9.19 20.87
C SER A 90 25.13 8.24 19.73
N ASN A 91 24.49 7.08 19.62
CA ASN A 91 24.67 6.12 18.53
C ASN A 91 23.63 6.28 17.40
N GLY A 92 22.85 7.37 17.39
CA GLY A 92 21.88 7.69 16.33
C GLY A 92 20.48 7.11 16.54
N ASN A 93 20.25 6.36 17.61
CA ASN A 93 18.92 5.85 17.95
C ASN A 93 18.06 6.90 18.67
N VAL A 94 16.74 6.80 18.52
CA VAL A 94 15.77 7.57 19.31
C VAL A 94 14.80 6.62 19.99
N GLN A 95 14.57 6.80 21.29
CA GLN A 95 13.61 6.03 22.07
C GLN A 95 12.54 6.94 22.68
N PHE A 96 11.30 6.54 22.51
CA PHE A 96 10.15 7.12 23.20
C PHE A 96 9.71 6.12 24.27
N GLY A 97 9.81 6.49 25.55
CA GLY A 97 9.39 5.63 26.66
C GLY A 97 7.91 5.30 26.54
N GLY A 98 7.56 4.04 26.24
CA GLY A 98 6.19 3.63 25.89
C GLY A 98 5.93 3.42 24.39
N LYS A 99 6.99 3.25 23.57
CA LYS A 99 7.01 2.70 22.19
C LYS A 99 5.70 2.86 21.40
N LEU A 100 5.41 4.10 21.00
CA LEU A 100 4.27 4.54 20.19
C LEU A 100 2.89 4.20 20.80
N VAL A 101 2.49 4.97 21.82
CA VAL A 101 1.07 5.25 22.08
C VAL A 101 0.73 6.55 21.36
N VAL A 102 0.17 6.41 20.17
CA VAL A 102 -0.84 7.36 19.75
C VAL A 102 -1.99 7.17 20.74
N GLY A 103 -2.51 8.24 21.32
CA GLY A 103 -3.74 8.12 22.11
C GLY A 103 -4.83 7.38 21.31
N ALA A 104 -5.97 7.06 21.94
CA ALA A 104 -7.09 6.53 21.18
C ALA A 104 -7.35 7.49 20.00
N PRO A 105 -7.17 7.07 18.73
CA PRO A 105 -7.50 7.92 17.60
C PRO A 105 -8.94 8.37 17.82
N ALA A 106 -9.19 9.67 17.75
CA ALA A 106 -10.53 10.16 18.08
C ALA A 106 -11.52 9.51 17.11
N VAL A 107 -12.59 8.92 17.64
CA VAL A 107 -13.68 8.44 16.79
C VAL A 107 -14.24 9.66 16.07
N ASN A 108 -14.08 9.67 14.74
CA ASN A 108 -14.39 10.80 13.90
C ASN A 108 -14.91 10.29 12.54
N SER A 109 -15.31 11.20 11.65
CA SER A 109 -15.66 10.84 10.28
C SER A 109 -14.48 10.19 9.55
N TRP A 110 -14.76 9.42 8.51
CA TRP A 110 -13.75 8.79 7.66
C TRP A 110 -12.66 9.78 7.17
N TRP A 111 -13.07 10.98 6.77
CA TRP A 111 -12.15 12.03 6.35
C TRP A 111 -11.22 12.48 7.49
N ASN A 112 -11.79 12.76 8.66
CA ASN A 112 -11.04 13.26 9.81
C ASN A 112 -10.11 12.20 10.40
N ALA A 113 -10.47 10.92 10.35
CA ALA A 113 -9.64 9.82 10.85
C ALA A 113 -8.30 9.68 10.09
N ALA A 114 -8.18 10.24 8.89
CA ALA A 114 -6.95 10.27 8.09
C ALA A 114 -6.10 11.55 8.27
N GLN A 115 -6.57 12.53 9.05
CA GLN A 115 -5.90 13.82 9.25
C GLN A 115 -4.87 13.78 10.40
N PRO A 116 -3.91 14.72 10.41
CA PRO A 116 -3.02 14.89 11.56
C PRO A 116 -3.84 15.09 12.84
N HIS A 117 -3.32 14.61 13.98
CA HIS A 117 -3.94 14.65 15.32
C HIS A 117 -5.10 13.67 15.57
N TYR A 118 -5.66 13.04 14.53
CA TYR A 118 -6.77 12.09 14.68
C TYR A 118 -6.39 10.64 14.34
N SER A 119 -5.47 10.43 13.40
CA SER A 119 -4.97 9.11 13.04
C SER A 119 -4.01 8.55 14.09
N ALA A 120 -3.99 7.22 14.24
CA ALA A 120 -2.97 6.53 15.05
C ALA A 120 -1.55 6.83 14.52
N TYR A 121 -1.31 6.66 13.23
CA TYR A 121 -0.02 7.02 12.65
C TYR A 121 -0.26 8.02 11.54
N TYR A 122 0.38 9.19 11.64
CA TYR A 122 0.34 10.22 10.61
C TYR A 122 1.76 10.48 10.11
N ALA A 123 2.01 10.15 8.85
CA ALA A 123 3.13 10.71 8.10
C ALA A 123 2.60 11.85 7.22
N GLN A 124 3.28 13.00 7.23
CA GLN A 124 2.94 14.08 6.31
C GLN A 124 3.07 13.64 4.86
N THR A 125 2.22 14.19 4.00
CA THR A 125 2.27 13.95 2.56
C THR A 125 3.63 14.36 2.01
N ALA A 126 4.40 13.39 1.53
CA ALA A 126 5.63 13.64 0.79
C ALA A 126 5.29 14.02 -0.66
N THR A 127 6.04 14.96 -1.23
CA THR A 127 5.92 15.34 -2.64
C THR A 127 7.04 14.66 -3.42
N ASP A 128 6.67 13.74 -4.29
CA ASP A 128 7.55 13.11 -5.25
C ASP A 128 7.43 13.83 -6.61
N THR A 129 8.43 14.64 -6.96
CA THR A 129 8.36 15.50 -8.17
C THR A 129 8.32 14.68 -9.48
N PRO A 130 9.12 13.61 -9.63
CA PRO A 130 9.01 12.70 -10.77
C PRO A 130 7.69 11.90 -10.86
N GLY A 131 7.01 11.67 -9.73
CA GLY A 131 5.76 10.92 -9.67
C GLY A 131 5.91 9.39 -9.84
N ASN A 132 7.11 8.86 -9.68
CA ASN A 132 7.43 7.43 -9.82
C ASN A 132 8.11 6.81 -8.59
N GLY A 133 8.36 7.60 -7.55
CA GLY A 133 8.93 7.16 -6.30
C GLY A 133 7.93 6.36 -5.46
N ALA A 134 8.47 5.66 -4.46
CA ALA A 134 7.69 4.95 -3.45
C ALA A 134 8.03 5.48 -2.05
N ILE A 135 7.01 5.55 -1.19
CA ILE A 135 7.17 5.83 0.24
C ILE A 135 6.70 4.61 1.03
N GLY A 136 7.54 4.13 1.94
CA GLY A 136 7.18 3.10 2.92
C GLY A 136 6.63 3.74 4.19
N GLY A 137 5.37 3.45 4.54
CA GLY A 137 4.77 3.87 5.81
C GLY A 137 5.04 2.87 6.94
N LEU A 138 5.17 1.58 6.61
CA LEU A 138 5.50 0.50 7.54
C LEU A 138 6.35 -0.55 6.83
N SER A 139 7.43 -1.02 7.45
CA SER A 139 8.22 -2.15 6.91
C SER A 139 8.68 -3.08 8.02
N TRP A 140 8.65 -4.38 7.75
CA TRP A 140 9.11 -5.41 8.67
C TRP A 140 9.71 -6.57 7.89
N GLY A 141 10.70 -7.24 8.50
CA GLY A 141 11.35 -8.42 7.94
C GLY A 141 11.06 -9.65 8.78
N TYR A 142 11.05 -10.80 8.12
CA TYR A 142 11.04 -12.10 8.77
C TYR A 142 11.98 -13.06 8.05
N ARG A 143 12.72 -13.83 8.84
CA ARG A 143 13.53 -14.95 8.36
C ARG A 143 13.49 -16.05 9.41
N HIS A 144 13.16 -17.27 9.00
CA HIS A 144 13.33 -18.45 9.83
C HIS A 144 14.70 -19.10 9.58
N SER A 145 15.16 -19.91 10.52
CA SER A 145 16.44 -20.63 10.38
C SER A 145 16.48 -21.47 9.09
N GLY A 146 17.57 -21.34 8.33
CA GLY A 146 17.75 -22.03 7.04
C GLY A 146 16.87 -21.54 5.87
N GLY A 147 15.99 -20.54 6.10
CA GLY A 147 15.10 -19.99 5.08
C GLY A 147 15.64 -18.76 4.37
N TYR A 148 14.85 -18.29 3.38
CA TYR A 148 15.04 -17.04 2.67
C TYR A 148 14.54 -15.85 3.51
N ASP A 149 15.19 -14.70 3.33
CA ASP A 149 14.73 -13.44 3.91
C ASP A 149 13.49 -12.94 3.17
N LEU A 150 12.52 -12.42 3.91
CA LEU A 150 11.36 -11.74 3.35
C LEU A 150 11.13 -10.43 4.09
N ARG A 151 11.16 -9.33 3.36
CA ARG A 151 10.78 -8.01 3.86
C ARG A 151 9.46 -7.57 3.24
N SER A 152 8.51 -7.22 4.07
CA SER A 152 7.24 -6.64 3.66
C SER A 152 7.23 -5.13 3.93
N MET A 153 6.54 -4.38 3.08
CA MET A 153 6.32 -2.95 3.20
C MET A 153 4.87 -2.62 2.88
N TRP A 154 4.24 -1.78 3.69
CA TRP A 154 3.02 -1.08 3.34
C TRP A 154 3.34 0.38 3.07
N GLY A 155 2.92 0.90 1.92
CA GLY A 155 3.10 2.31 1.59
C GLY A 155 2.40 2.74 0.31
N ASN A 156 2.89 3.81 -0.30
CA ASN A 156 2.36 4.34 -1.55
C ASN A 156 3.44 4.36 -2.63
N VAL A 157 3.03 4.20 -3.89
CA VAL A 157 3.90 4.35 -5.06
C VAL A 157 3.25 5.28 -6.06
N GLY A 158 4.05 6.19 -6.62
CA GLY A 158 3.64 7.10 -7.67
C GLY A 158 3.20 6.34 -8.93
N ASN A 159 2.27 6.93 -9.66
CA ASN A 159 1.75 6.36 -10.92
C ASN A 159 1.87 7.39 -12.06
N GLY A 160 2.95 8.18 -12.05
CA GLY A 160 3.12 9.36 -12.89
C GLY A 160 2.51 10.63 -12.27
N THR A 161 2.76 11.77 -12.90
CA THR A 161 2.43 13.11 -12.37
C THR A 161 0.95 13.50 -12.53
N VAL A 162 0.19 12.75 -13.33
CA VAL A 162 -1.22 13.05 -13.67
C VAL A 162 -2.22 12.01 -13.16
N SER A 163 -1.75 11.03 -12.39
CA SER A 163 -2.57 9.93 -11.87
C SER A 163 -2.49 9.85 -10.35
N TRP A 164 -3.53 9.27 -9.74
CA TRP A 164 -3.50 8.93 -8.32
C TRP A 164 -2.40 7.89 -8.04
N ALA A 165 -1.66 8.09 -6.96
CA ALA A 165 -0.74 7.08 -6.44
C ALA A 165 -1.50 5.83 -6.00
N ASN A 166 -0.85 4.67 -6.11
CA ASN A 166 -1.40 3.41 -5.61
C ASN A 166 -0.99 3.20 -4.15
N THR A 167 -1.88 2.61 -3.36
CA THR A 167 -1.48 2.03 -2.07
C THR A 167 -0.96 0.62 -2.34
N SER A 168 0.20 0.27 -1.78
CA SER A 168 0.89 -0.98 -2.05
C SER A 168 1.22 -1.76 -0.79
N LEU A 169 1.00 -3.08 -0.84
CA LEU A 169 1.76 -4.03 -0.04
C LEU A 169 2.86 -4.59 -0.94
N THR A 170 4.11 -4.39 -0.57
CA THR A 170 5.28 -4.82 -1.35
C THR A 170 6.07 -5.86 -0.56
N GLN A 171 6.53 -6.90 -1.25
CA GLN A 171 7.30 -7.99 -0.67
C GLN A 171 8.62 -8.14 -1.42
N PHE A 172 9.73 -8.00 -0.69
CA PHE A 172 11.10 -8.19 -1.15
C PHE A 172 11.64 -9.49 -0.55
N GLY A 173 11.72 -10.53 -1.36
CA GLY A 173 12.37 -11.80 -1.04
C GLY A 173 13.85 -11.78 -1.39
N ASP A 174 14.64 -12.44 -0.55
CA ASP A 174 16.07 -12.68 -0.75
C ASP A 174 16.85 -11.39 -1.07
N SER A 175 16.73 -10.41 -0.17
CA SER A 175 17.36 -9.09 -0.30
C SER A 175 16.99 -8.33 -1.59
N GLY A 176 15.79 -8.57 -2.12
CA GLY A 176 15.27 -7.88 -3.31
C GLY A 176 15.45 -8.66 -4.61
N ALA A 177 16.07 -9.85 -4.58
CA ALA A 177 16.19 -10.72 -5.75
C ALA A 177 14.83 -11.28 -6.22
N LYS A 178 13.81 -11.23 -5.37
CA LYS A 178 12.41 -11.55 -5.68
C LYS A 178 11.53 -10.40 -5.22
N ILE A 179 10.73 -9.82 -6.11
CA ILE A 179 9.80 -8.74 -5.72
C ILE A 179 8.37 -9.09 -6.12
N ARG A 180 7.42 -8.76 -5.26
CA ARG A 180 5.99 -8.79 -5.56
C ARG A 180 5.29 -7.55 -5.02
N TYR A 181 4.50 -6.94 -5.89
CA TYR A 181 3.67 -5.80 -5.54
C TYR A 181 2.19 -6.20 -5.56
N TRP A 182 1.46 -5.78 -4.54
CA TRP A 182 0.01 -5.87 -4.43
C TRP A 182 -0.53 -4.44 -4.37
N TYR A 183 -1.21 -3.99 -5.42
CA TYR A 183 -1.70 -2.61 -5.54
C TYR A 183 -3.20 -2.53 -5.31
N PHE A 184 -3.58 -1.64 -4.40
CA PHE A 184 -4.93 -1.11 -4.29
C PHE A 184 -5.02 0.13 -5.17
N THR A 185 -5.72 0.02 -6.29
CA THR A 185 -5.82 1.06 -7.31
C THR A 185 -7.06 1.92 -7.07
N PRO A 186 -6.94 3.14 -6.53
CA PRO A 186 -8.11 3.94 -6.17
C PRO A 186 -8.93 4.39 -7.39
N ALA A 187 -8.29 4.59 -8.55
CA ALA A 187 -8.97 5.04 -9.77
C ALA A 187 -9.99 4.03 -10.30
N ASN A 188 -9.67 2.73 -10.24
CA ASN A 188 -10.49 1.66 -10.83
C ASN A 188 -11.06 0.70 -9.77
N GLY A 189 -10.77 0.94 -8.49
CA GLY A 189 -11.17 0.12 -7.34
C GLY A 189 -10.68 -1.33 -7.43
N ASP A 190 -9.54 -1.58 -8.06
CA ASP A 190 -9.02 -2.93 -8.31
C ASP A 190 -7.88 -3.32 -7.37
N LEU A 191 -7.76 -4.63 -7.13
CA LEU A 191 -6.62 -5.25 -6.45
C LEU A 191 -5.82 -6.02 -7.49
N VAL A 192 -4.68 -5.45 -7.89
CA VAL A 192 -3.83 -6.02 -8.93
C VAL A 192 -2.49 -6.46 -8.37
N THR A 193 -1.90 -7.46 -9.01
CA THR A 193 -0.58 -7.96 -8.67
C THR A 193 0.37 -7.74 -9.82
N SER A 194 1.60 -7.30 -9.55
CA SER A 194 2.59 -7.09 -10.61
C SER A 194 2.94 -8.39 -11.34
N THR A 195 2.94 -8.34 -12.66
CA THR A 195 3.59 -9.35 -13.49
C THR A 195 5.10 -9.13 -13.41
N SER A 196 5.83 -10.02 -12.73
CA SER A 196 7.30 -10.12 -12.76
C SER A 196 8.08 -8.79 -12.75
N GLY A 197 8.27 -8.17 -11.57
CA GLY A 197 9.41 -7.28 -11.38
C GLY A 197 10.71 -8.09 -11.37
N ASP A 198 11.86 -7.52 -11.74
CA ASP A 198 13.16 -8.20 -11.86
C ASP A 198 13.37 -9.31 -10.82
N GLY A 199 13.41 -10.56 -11.32
CA GLY A 199 13.57 -11.78 -10.53
C GLY A 199 12.29 -12.40 -9.94
N GLY A 200 11.10 -11.79 -10.07
CA GLY A 200 9.89 -11.96 -9.26
C GLY A 200 9.32 -13.37 -8.99
N PHE A 201 8.53 -13.44 -7.91
CA PHE A 201 7.69 -14.60 -7.58
C PHE A 201 6.71 -14.92 -8.73
N VAL A 202 6.58 -16.19 -9.11
CA VAL A 202 5.73 -16.64 -10.25
C VAL A 202 4.23 -16.45 -9.95
N GLY A 203 3.47 -16.02 -10.97
CA GLY A 203 2.00 -15.88 -10.96
C GLY A 203 1.51 -14.43 -10.90
N ASN A 204 0.65 -14.04 -11.86
CA ASN A 204 -0.18 -12.83 -11.81
C ASN A 204 -1.63 -13.26 -11.58
N TYR A 205 -2.30 -12.65 -10.61
CA TYR A 205 -3.72 -12.86 -10.34
C TYR A 205 -4.45 -11.53 -10.35
N THR A 206 -5.32 -11.32 -11.33
CA THR A 206 -6.43 -10.38 -11.19
C THR A 206 -7.50 -11.10 -10.38
N TYR A 207 -7.87 -10.55 -9.24
CA TYR A 207 -8.95 -11.12 -8.43
C TYR A 207 -10.27 -10.95 -9.16
N GLN A 208 -11.03 -12.04 -9.34
CA GLN A 208 -12.33 -11.97 -10.01
C GLN A 208 -13.32 -11.22 -9.12
N LYS A 209 -13.74 -10.03 -9.58
CA LYS A 209 -14.84 -9.28 -8.97
C LYS A 209 -16.16 -9.95 -9.37
N ALA A 210 -17.05 -10.17 -8.41
CA ALA A 210 -18.45 -10.41 -8.74
C ALA A 210 -19.06 -9.08 -9.21
N ALA A 211 -19.77 -9.08 -10.35
CA ALA A 211 -20.44 -7.88 -10.82
C ALA A 211 -21.62 -7.53 -9.90
N THR A 212 -21.67 -6.30 -9.40
CA THR A 212 -22.86 -5.78 -8.72
C THR A 212 -23.96 -5.57 -9.77
N SER A 213 -25.10 -6.23 -9.61
CA SER A 213 -26.19 -6.25 -10.60
C SER A 213 -27.55 -5.92 -9.98
N ASP A 214 -27.57 -5.05 -8.96
CA ASP A 214 -28.79 -4.63 -8.27
C ASP A 214 -29.65 -3.70 -9.17
N ALA A 215 -30.95 -3.96 -9.26
CA ALA A 215 -31.88 -3.17 -10.06
C ALA A 215 -32.00 -1.73 -9.56
N THR A 216 -31.80 -1.48 -8.26
CA THR A 216 -31.84 -0.13 -7.66
C THR A 216 -30.66 0.74 -8.07
N LEU A 217 -29.60 0.13 -8.60
CA LEU A 217 -28.41 0.81 -9.12
C LEU A 217 -28.47 0.97 -10.65
N LYS A 218 -29.61 0.67 -11.29
CA LYS A 218 -29.82 0.70 -12.74
C LYS A 218 -31.02 1.56 -13.09
N HIS A 219 -31.03 2.09 -14.31
CA HIS A 219 -32.16 2.78 -14.90
C HIS A 219 -32.51 2.16 -16.27
N ASP A 220 -33.71 2.43 -16.78
CA ASP A 220 -34.19 1.99 -18.10
C ASP A 220 -34.04 0.49 -18.39
N ILE A 221 -34.35 -0.35 -17.40
CA ILE A 221 -34.28 -1.81 -17.54
C ILE A 221 -35.35 -2.26 -18.54
N ALA A 222 -34.91 -2.70 -19.73
CA ALA A 222 -35.72 -3.38 -20.73
C ALA A 222 -35.28 -4.84 -20.84
N TYR A 223 -36.24 -5.76 -20.79
CA TYR A 223 -35.97 -7.19 -21.00
C TYR A 223 -36.01 -7.50 -22.50
N ASP A 224 -35.04 -8.28 -22.97
CA ASP A 224 -34.96 -8.75 -24.36
C ASP A 224 -34.75 -10.27 -24.45
N ASP A 225 -34.65 -10.78 -25.67
CA ASP A 225 -34.51 -12.20 -25.97
C ASP A 225 -33.06 -12.70 -26.06
N GLY A 226 -32.07 -11.83 -25.80
CA GLY A 226 -30.64 -12.14 -25.89
C GLY A 226 -30.09 -12.19 -27.32
N LYS A 227 -30.80 -11.69 -28.33
CA LYS A 227 -30.35 -11.73 -29.73
C LYS A 227 -29.02 -11.01 -29.97
N ALA A 228 -28.80 -9.85 -29.35
CA ALA A 228 -27.56 -9.09 -29.50
C ALA A 228 -26.35 -9.90 -28.99
N SER A 229 -26.47 -10.49 -27.80
CA SER A 229 -25.47 -11.39 -27.23
C SER A 229 -25.24 -12.61 -28.12
N TYR A 230 -26.28 -13.19 -28.71
CA TYR A 230 -26.14 -14.28 -29.69
C TYR A 230 -25.31 -13.87 -30.92
N GLU A 231 -25.55 -12.68 -31.47
CA GLU A 231 -24.78 -12.15 -32.60
C GLU A 231 -23.32 -11.85 -32.22
N ASN A 232 -23.06 -11.37 -31.01
CA ASN A 232 -21.70 -11.16 -30.48
C ASN A 232 -20.95 -12.48 -30.29
N ILE A 233 -21.57 -13.47 -29.64
CA ILE A 233 -20.98 -14.79 -29.42
C ILE A 233 -20.66 -15.50 -30.74
N ARG A 234 -21.47 -15.31 -31.80
CA ARG A 234 -21.15 -15.85 -33.14
C ARG A 234 -19.91 -15.25 -33.79
N LYS A 235 -19.47 -14.06 -33.39
CA LYS A 235 -18.25 -13.41 -33.90
C LYS A 235 -16.99 -13.90 -33.21
N LEU A 236 -17.10 -14.63 -32.10
CA LEU A 236 -15.94 -15.19 -31.41
C LEU A 236 -15.12 -16.05 -32.38
N LYS A 237 -13.79 -15.93 -32.29
CA LYS A 237 -12.81 -16.71 -33.05
C LYS A 237 -12.09 -17.68 -32.10
N PRO A 238 -12.62 -18.91 -31.89
CA PRO A 238 -11.98 -19.89 -31.03
C PRO A 238 -10.60 -20.25 -31.61
N CYS A 239 -9.60 -20.32 -30.74
CA CYS A 239 -8.24 -20.65 -31.12
C CYS A 239 -7.59 -21.57 -30.07
N THR A 240 -6.45 -22.14 -30.46
CA THR A 240 -5.52 -22.78 -29.54
C THR A 240 -4.22 -22.03 -29.51
N PHE A 241 -3.58 -21.96 -28.34
CA PHE A 241 -2.32 -21.25 -28.15
C PHE A 241 -1.47 -21.90 -27.06
N VAL A 242 -0.18 -21.55 -27.05
CA VAL A 242 0.79 -21.93 -26.01
C VAL A 242 1.40 -20.63 -25.50
N TYR A 243 1.54 -20.48 -24.18
CA TYR A 243 2.18 -19.30 -23.60
C TYR A 243 3.69 -19.37 -23.82
N ASN A 244 4.32 -18.25 -24.22
CA ASN A 244 5.77 -18.19 -24.43
C ASN A 244 6.59 -18.62 -23.20
N GLY A 245 6.05 -18.48 -21.99
CA GLY A 245 6.70 -18.91 -20.74
C GLY A 245 6.35 -20.33 -20.28
N ASP A 246 5.59 -21.12 -21.05
CA ASP A 246 5.23 -22.50 -20.67
C ASP A 246 6.24 -23.52 -21.18
N TYR A 247 7.27 -23.80 -20.38
CA TYR A 247 8.31 -24.79 -20.68
C TYR A 247 7.80 -26.22 -20.92
N LEU A 248 6.54 -26.51 -20.56
CA LEU A 248 5.90 -27.80 -20.80
C LEU A 248 5.06 -27.83 -22.09
N GLU A 249 5.07 -26.75 -22.88
CA GLU A 249 4.39 -26.61 -24.19
C GLU A 249 2.91 -27.01 -24.17
N ARG A 250 2.20 -26.71 -23.07
CA ARG A 250 0.84 -27.20 -22.91
C ARG A 250 -0.14 -26.35 -23.72
N VAL A 251 -0.81 -26.97 -24.68
CA VAL A 251 -1.84 -26.32 -25.51
C VAL A 251 -3.04 -25.87 -24.67
N ARG A 252 -3.47 -24.62 -24.87
CA ARG A 252 -4.66 -24.00 -24.28
C ARG A 252 -5.68 -23.69 -25.37
N ARG A 253 -6.94 -23.52 -24.95
CA ARG A 253 -8.08 -23.15 -25.80
C ARG A 253 -8.64 -21.84 -25.29
N GLY A 254 -9.03 -20.95 -26.20
CA GLY A 254 -9.63 -19.67 -25.81
C GLY A 254 -9.90 -18.77 -27.01
N ILE A 255 -9.95 -17.48 -26.75
CA ILE A 255 -10.11 -16.40 -27.73
C ILE A 255 -9.01 -15.36 -27.49
N ILE A 256 -8.74 -14.52 -28.50
CA ILE A 256 -7.72 -13.48 -28.43
C ILE A 256 -8.38 -12.14 -28.05
N ALA A 257 -7.85 -11.46 -27.04
CA ALA A 257 -8.41 -10.21 -26.53
C ALA A 257 -8.44 -9.10 -27.60
N GLN A 258 -7.42 -9.01 -28.44
CA GLN A 258 -7.36 -8.03 -29.54
C GLN A 258 -8.51 -8.20 -30.54
N ASP A 259 -8.88 -9.45 -30.86
CA ASP A 259 -10.00 -9.72 -31.76
C ASP A 259 -11.34 -9.37 -31.10
N ALA A 260 -11.51 -9.66 -29.81
CA ALA A 260 -12.70 -9.29 -29.06
C ALA A 260 -12.89 -7.76 -29.00
N LEU A 261 -11.82 -7.02 -28.68
CA LEU A 261 -11.82 -5.56 -28.60
C LEU A 261 -12.15 -4.89 -29.94
N ARG A 262 -11.61 -5.41 -31.05
CA ARG A 262 -11.77 -4.80 -32.37
C ARG A 262 -13.11 -5.13 -33.03
N ASP A 263 -13.54 -6.38 -32.94
CA ASP A 263 -14.57 -6.92 -33.83
C ASP A 263 -15.90 -7.23 -33.12
N ILE A 264 -15.95 -7.22 -31.77
CA ILE A 264 -17.09 -7.73 -31.01
C ILE A 264 -17.66 -6.67 -30.08
N ASP A 265 -17.00 -6.41 -28.95
CA ASP A 265 -17.44 -5.49 -27.91
C ASP A 265 -16.20 -5.06 -27.10
N SER A 266 -16.05 -3.76 -26.88
CA SER A 266 -14.96 -3.23 -26.08
C SER A 266 -15.03 -3.66 -24.61
N GLU A 267 -16.21 -3.94 -24.07
CA GLU A 267 -16.39 -4.38 -22.68
C GLU A 267 -15.89 -5.80 -22.43
N TYR A 268 -15.62 -6.58 -23.47
CA TYR A 268 -15.04 -7.93 -23.35
C TYR A 268 -13.58 -7.89 -22.90
N VAL A 269 -12.96 -6.71 -22.89
CA VAL A 269 -11.53 -6.56 -22.65
C VAL A 269 -11.27 -5.49 -21.60
N LYS A 270 -10.34 -5.80 -20.71
CA LYS A 270 -9.78 -4.88 -19.73
C LYS A 270 -8.33 -4.62 -20.06
N LEU A 271 -7.92 -3.37 -19.94
CA LEU A 271 -6.51 -3.00 -19.93
C LEU A 271 -5.91 -3.46 -18.60
N VAL A 272 -4.85 -4.27 -18.70
CA VAL A 272 -3.99 -4.64 -17.59
C VAL A 272 -2.73 -3.78 -17.74
N PRO A 273 -2.56 -2.77 -16.86
CA PRO A 273 -1.42 -1.87 -16.93
C PRO A 273 -0.11 -2.67 -16.94
N ALA A 274 0.81 -2.29 -17.81
CA ALA A 274 2.15 -2.84 -17.79
C ALA A 274 2.82 -2.59 -16.43
N ALA A 275 3.75 -3.48 -16.05
CA ALA A 275 4.62 -3.20 -14.92
C ALA A 275 5.43 -1.93 -15.26
N PRO A 276 5.54 -0.96 -14.33
CA PRO A 276 6.27 0.26 -14.61
C PRO A 276 7.75 -0.06 -14.82
N GLU A 277 8.24 0.21 -16.03
CA GLU A 277 9.66 0.22 -16.38
C GLU A 277 10.13 1.69 -16.45
N PHE A 278 11.37 1.93 -16.04
CA PHE A 278 11.95 3.27 -16.01
C PHE A 278 13.29 3.25 -16.76
N ASP A 279 13.52 4.25 -17.60
CA ASP A 279 14.80 4.44 -18.26
C ASP A 279 15.87 4.94 -17.27
N GLU A 280 17.12 5.03 -17.72
CA GLU A 280 18.26 5.49 -16.90
C GLU A 280 18.09 6.94 -16.38
N GLU A 281 17.14 7.69 -16.95
CA GLU A 281 16.81 9.07 -16.60
C GLU A 281 15.60 9.16 -15.65
N GLY A 282 14.99 8.02 -15.32
CA GLY A 282 13.85 7.90 -14.42
C GLY A 282 12.50 8.21 -15.08
N ASN A 283 12.41 8.31 -16.39
CA ASN A 283 11.12 8.44 -17.08
C ASN A 283 10.46 7.07 -17.20
N ARG A 284 9.13 7.02 -17.07
CA ARG A 284 8.36 5.81 -17.29
C ARG A 284 8.44 5.42 -18.76
N CYS A 285 9.09 4.31 -19.06
CA CYS A 285 9.15 3.68 -20.37
C CYS A 285 8.30 2.40 -20.33
N ASP A 286 6.98 2.58 -20.29
CA ASP A 286 6.06 1.46 -20.28
C ASP A 286 6.28 0.55 -21.48
N LYS A 287 6.31 -0.77 -21.21
CA LYS A 287 5.90 -1.74 -22.23
C LYS A 287 4.42 -1.52 -22.50
N ASP A 288 3.96 -1.81 -23.72
CA ASP A 288 2.54 -1.67 -24.06
C ASP A 288 1.66 -2.38 -23.03
N ASP A 289 0.58 -1.71 -22.59
CA ASP A 289 -0.44 -2.30 -21.73
C ASP A 289 -0.90 -3.64 -22.30
N THR A 290 -1.09 -4.62 -21.42
CA THR A 290 -1.58 -5.92 -21.84
C THR A 290 -3.10 -5.96 -21.79
N LEU A 291 -3.72 -6.80 -22.61
CA LEU A 291 -5.16 -6.97 -22.64
C LEU A 291 -5.55 -8.25 -21.91
N ALA A 292 -6.53 -8.16 -21.02
CA ALA A 292 -7.16 -9.32 -20.37
C ALA A 292 -8.64 -9.40 -20.75
N LEU A 293 -9.15 -10.62 -20.92
CA LEU A 293 -10.58 -10.85 -21.16
C LEU A 293 -11.40 -10.61 -19.88
N ASP A 294 -12.51 -9.89 -20.00
CA ASP A 294 -13.52 -9.84 -18.95
C ASP A 294 -14.44 -11.05 -19.02
N ASN A 295 -14.11 -12.07 -18.23
CA ASN A 295 -14.90 -13.30 -18.18
C ASN A 295 -16.35 -13.06 -17.78
N ASN A 296 -16.67 -12.04 -16.96
CA ASN A 296 -18.05 -11.84 -16.52
C ASN A 296 -18.95 -11.42 -17.69
N VAL A 297 -18.47 -10.49 -18.52
CA VAL A 297 -19.21 -10.00 -19.69
C VAL A 297 -19.36 -11.12 -20.71
N VAL A 298 -18.26 -11.81 -21.03
CA VAL A 298 -18.27 -12.95 -21.97
C VAL A 298 -19.20 -14.08 -21.49
N MET A 299 -19.19 -14.40 -20.20
CA MET A 299 -20.06 -15.43 -19.62
C MET A 299 -21.54 -15.01 -19.64
N MET A 300 -21.83 -13.74 -19.38
CA MET A 300 -23.20 -13.22 -19.43
C MET A 300 -23.74 -13.26 -20.86
N ASP A 301 -22.96 -12.77 -21.83
CA ASP A 301 -23.36 -12.83 -23.24
C ASP A 301 -23.48 -14.27 -23.73
N THR A 302 -22.66 -15.20 -23.23
CA THR A 302 -22.82 -16.63 -23.53
C THR A 302 -24.14 -17.18 -22.96
N ALA A 303 -24.53 -16.78 -21.75
CA ALA A 303 -25.78 -17.21 -21.14
C ALA A 303 -27.00 -16.66 -21.89
N LEU A 304 -26.97 -15.38 -22.28
CA LEU A 304 -28.01 -14.72 -23.06
C LEU A 304 -28.10 -15.29 -24.49
N ALA A 305 -26.96 -15.56 -25.13
CA ALA A 305 -26.90 -16.23 -26.42
C ALA A 305 -27.49 -17.64 -26.36
N LEU A 306 -27.23 -18.38 -25.27
CA LEU A 306 -27.81 -19.70 -25.04
C LEU A 306 -29.34 -19.60 -24.84
N HIS A 307 -29.82 -18.63 -24.06
CA HIS A 307 -31.25 -18.37 -23.90
C HIS A 307 -31.95 -18.14 -25.26
N HIS A 308 -31.36 -17.29 -26.11
CA HIS A 308 -31.85 -17.05 -27.46
C HIS A 308 -31.82 -18.32 -28.34
N ALA A 309 -30.73 -19.08 -28.27
CA ALA A 309 -30.57 -20.31 -29.04
C ALA A 309 -31.58 -21.39 -28.62
N ILE A 310 -31.87 -21.52 -27.32
CA ILE A 310 -32.90 -22.43 -26.78
C ILE A 310 -34.26 -22.08 -27.39
N ALA A 311 -34.67 -20.80 -27.37
CA ALA A 311 -35.94 -20.37 -27.94
C ALA A 311 -36.05 -20.69 -29.45
N LYS A 312 -34.95 -20.52 -30.20
CA LYS A 312 -34.90 -20.92 -31.62
C LYS A 312 -35.01 -22.42 -31.82
N ILE A 313 -34.35 -23.21 -30.97
CA ILE A 313 -34.43 -24.68 -31.01
C ILE A 313 -35.85 -25.14 -30.74
N GLU A 314 -36.51 -24.60 -29.72
CA GLU A 314 -37.91 -24.93 -29.41
C GLU A 314 -38.85 -24.60 -30.58
N THR A 315 -38.66 -23.44 -31.22
CA THR A 315 -39.41 -23.06 -32.42
C THR A 315 -39.18 -24.05 -33.57
N LEU A 316 -37.92 -24.44 -33.83
CA LEU A 316 -37.58 -25.40 -34.88
C LEU A 316 -38.15 -26.80 -34.59
N ILE A 317 -38.15 -27.24 -33.33
CA ILE A 317 -38.76 -28.52 -32.91
C ILE A 317 -40.27 -28.50 -33.23
N ALA A 318 -40.96 -27.41 -32.92
CA ALA A 318 -42.38 -27.27 -33.23
C ALA A 318 -42.66 -27.31 -34.75
N GLN A 319 -41.85 -26.60 -35.54
CA GLN A 319 -41.97 -26.60 -37.01
C GLN A 319 -41.70 -27.99 -37.60
N VAL A 320 -40.67 -28.70 -37.12
CA VAL A 320 -40.37 -30.06 -37.56
C VAL A 320 -41.52 -31.00 -37.23
N ALA A 321 -42.11 -30.90 -36.03
CA ALA A 321 -43.27 -31.71 -35.65
C ALA A 321 -44.48 -31.44 -36.56
N GLN A 322 -44.73 -30.17 -36.90
CA GLN A 322 -45.80 -29.79 -37.83
C GLN A 322 -45.56 -30.36 -39.23
N LEU A 323 -44.35 -30.18 -39.77
CA LEU A 323 -43.99 -30.71 -41.10
C LEU A 323 -44.08 -32.24 -41.15
N GLN A 324 -43.70 -32.93 -40.07
CA GLN A 324 -43.87 -34.38 -39.97
C GLN A 324 -45.35 -34.78 -40.01
N ALA A 325 -46.22 -34.05 -39.31
CA ALA A 325 -47.66 -34.30 -39.34
C ALA A 325 -48.25 -34.07 -40.76
N GLU A 326 -47.87 -32.99 -41.43
CA GLU A 326 -48.31 -32.68 -42.80
C GLU A 326 -47.83 -33.74 -43.81
N VAL A 327 -46.58 -34.19 -43.72
CA VAL A 327 -46.04 -35.25 -44.58
C VAL A 327 -46.76 -36.58 -44.35
N GLN A 328 -47.11 -36.92 -43.11
CA GLN A 328 -47.90 -38.13 -42.83
C GLN A 328 -49.31 -38.03 -43.40
N ALA A 329 -49.94 -36.86 -43.30
CA ALA A 329 -51.25 -36.61 -43.89
C ALA A 329 -51.24 -36.71 -45.42
N LEU A 330 -50.15 -36.32 -46.09
CA LEU A 330 -49.98 -36.44 -47.55
C LEU A 330 -49.67 -37.87 -48.02
N LYS A 331 -49.22 -38.77 -47.13
CA LYS A 331 -48.92 -40.17 -47.44
C LYS A 331 -50.12 -41.10 -47.21
N ALA A 332 -51.14 -40.64 -46.49
CA ALA A 332 -52.39 -41.36 -46.23
C ALA A 332 -53.39 -41.16 -47.39
#